data_AF-A0A914R0A8-F1
#
_entry.id   AF-A0A914R0A8-F1
#
_cell.length_a   1.000
_cell.length_b   1.000
_cell.length_c   1.000
_cell.angle_alpha   90.00
_cell.angle_beta   90.00
_cell.angle_gamma   90.00
#
_symmetry.space_group_name_H-M   'P 1'
#
loop_
_entity.id
_entity.type
_entity.pdbx_description
1 polymer ?
#
loop_
_entity_poly.entity_id
_entity_poly.type
_entity_poly.pdbx_seq_one_letter_code
_entity_poly.pdbx_strand_id
1 'polypeptide(L)' 'MVYGYDNAVTSLPFYYENPGIFTREQLNELKKVTLSRVICNNGDHFELISEDAFLLPHGSMTPCSMIPQIDLSKWKE' A
#
# COMPACT_ATOMS: atom_id res chain seq x y z
N MET A 1 7.52 2.30 -23.97
CA MET A 1 6.37 3.14 -23.58
C MET A 1 6.29 3.40 -22.08
N VAL A 2 6.79 2.51 -21.20
CA VAL A 2 6.79 2.71 -19.73
C VAL A 2 7.64 3.91 -19.26
N TYR A 3 8.85 4.09 -19.79
CA TYR A 3 9.74 5.20 -19.42
C TYR A 3 9.14 6.62 -19.56
N GLY A 4 8.20 6.82 -20.49
CA GLY A 4 7.54 8.12 -20.65
C GLY A 4 6.52 8.43 -19.55
N TYR A 5 5.92 7.39 -18.96
CA TYR A 5 4.97 7.52 -17.87
C TYR A 5 5.68 7.82 -16.54
N ASP A 6 6.76 7.09 -16.22
CA ASP A 6 7.51 7.28 -14.97
C ASP A 6 8.12 8.68 -14.87
N ASN A 7 8.66 9.21 -15.98
CA ASN A 7 9.17 10.59 -16.04
C ASN A 7 8.08 11.64 -15.81
N ALA A 8 6.84 11.37 -16.26
CA ALA A 8 5.72 12.28 -16.03
C ALA A 8 5.26 12.24 -14.57
N VAL A 9 5.23 11.06 -13.94
CA VAL A 9 4.80 10.89 -12.55
C VAL A 9 5.81 11.51 -11.58
N THR A 10 7.11 11.26 -11.78
CA THR A 10 8.17 11.84 -10.93
C THR A 10 8.28 13.37 -11.09
N SER A 11 7.79 13.94 -12.19
CA SER A 11 7.71 15.40 -12.38
C SER A 11 6.61 16.08 -11.55
N LEU A 12 5.70 15.32 -10.93
CA LEU A 12 4.69 15.87 -10.03
C LEU A 12 5.34 16.26 -8.69
N PRO A 13 5.20 17.53 -8.23
CA PRO A 13 5.93 18.03 -7.07
C PRO A 13 5.75 17.21 -5.78
N PHE A 14 4.58 16.60 -5.60
CA PHE A 14 4.21 15.84 -4.40
C PHE A 14 4.09 14.33 -4.67
N TYR A 15 4.71 13.81 -5.72
CA TYR A 15 4.77 12.36 -5.91
C TYR A 15 5.47 11.70 -4.72
N TYR A 16 4.84 10.68 -4.13
CA TYR A 16 5.20 10.19 -2.80
C TYR A 16 6.62 9.59 -2.69
N GLU A 17 7.21 9.11 -3.79
CA GLU A 17 8.58 8.61 -3.78
C GLU A 17 9.64 9.69 -4.05
N ASN A 18 9.22 10.93 -4.35
CA ASN A 18 10.16 12.00 -4.59
C ASN A 18 10.93 12.34 -3.29
N PRO A 19 12.24 12.64 -3.39
CA PRO A 19 13.05 12.99 -2.23
C PRO A 19 12.46 14.15 -1.44
N GLY A 20 12.40 13.99 -0.10
CA GLY A 20 11.94 15.04 0.80
C GLY A 20 10.42 15.09 1.04
N ILE A 21 9.61 14.28 0.35
CA ILE A 21 8.17 14.18 0.61
C ILE A 21 7.88 13.34 1.86
N PHE A 22 8.54 12.20 1.98
CA PHE A 22 8.48 11.33 3.15
C PHE A 22 9.90 10.99 3.63
N THR A 23 10.05 10.72 4.93
CA THR A 23 11.29 10.11 5.44
C THR A 23 11.46 8.70 4.88
N ARG A 24 12.67 8.14 4.96
CA ARG A 24 12.93 6.79 4.47
C ARG A 24 12.08 5.77 5.23
N GLU A 25 11.92 5.96 6.53
CA GLU A 25 11.13 5.12 7.41
C GLU A 25 9.64 5.18 7.03
N GLN A 26 9.11 6.38 6.76
CA GLN A 26 7.74 6.58 6.28
C GLN A 26 7.51 5.94 4.91
N LEU A 27 8.44 6.13 3.96
CA LEU A 27 8.34 5.54 2.62
C LEU A 27 8.34 4.00 2.67
N ASN A 28 9.15 3.41 3.56
CA ASN A 28 9.15 1.96 3.78
C ASN A 28 7.80 1.45 4.32
N GLU A 29 7.12 2.23 5.16
CA GLU A 29 5.77 1.88 5.63
C GLU A 29 4.72 2.02 4.53
N LEU A 30 4.79 3.08 3.71
CA LEU A 30 3.88 3.26 2.56
C LEU A 30 3.99 2.11 1.54
N LYS A 31 5.21 1.59 1.31
CA LYS A 31 5.44 0.45 0.39
C LYS A 31 4.84 -0.88 0.86
N LYS A 32 4.40 -0.98 2.12
CA LYS A 32 3.69 -2.16 2.64
C LYS A 32 2.19 -2.13 2.34
N VAL A 33 1.65 -0.96 1.99
CA VAL A 33 0.19 -0.79 1.83
C VAL A 33 -0.29 -1.58 0.61
N THR A 34 -1.30 -2.43 0.84
CA THR A 34 -2.02 -3.14 -0.22
C THR A 34 -3.49 -2.74 -0.22
N LEU A 35 -4.16 -2.85 -1.37
CA LEU A 35 -5.61 -2.61 -1.45
C LEU A 35 -6.38 -3.60 -0.54
N SER A 36 -5.92 -4.84 -0.44
CA SER A 36 -6.48 -5.83 0.50
C SER A 36 -6.43 -5.34 1.94
N ARG A 37 -5.32 -4.69 2.36
CA ARG A 37 -5.25 -4.12 3.71
C ARG A 37 -6.23 -2.97 3.92
N VAL A 38 -6.39 -2.11 2.90
CA VAL A 38 -7.37 -1.02 2.94
C VAL A 38 -8.78 -1.58 3.12
N ILE A 39 -9.14 -2.64 2.39
CA ILE A 39 -10.45 -3.29 2.53
C ILE A 39 -10.60 -3.91 3.93
N CYS A 40 -9.62 -4.68 4.41
CA CYS A 40 -9.66 -5.26 5.76
C CYS A 40 -9.87 -4.23 6.88
N ASN A 41 -9.29 -3.04 6.75
CA ASN A 41 -9.39 -2.01 7.78
C ASN A 41 -10.73 -1.24 7.76
N ASN A 42 -11.43 -1.21 6.62
CA ASN A 42 -12.59 -0.33 6.41
C ASN A 42 -13.89 -1.09 6.09
N GLY A 43 -13.82 -2.37 5.74
CA GLY A 43 -14.99 -3.17 5.43
C GLY A 43 -15.60 -3.79 6.68
N ASP A 44 -16.93 -3.80 6.76
CA ASP A 44 -17.65 -4.48 7.83
C ASP A 44 -17.50 -6.01 7.67
N HIS A 45 -16.96 -6.67 8.70
CA HIS A 45 -16.91 -8.14 8.82
C HIS A 45 -16.08 -8.90 7.75
N PHE A 46 -15.04 -8.28 7.17
CA PHE A 46 -14.06 -9.01 6.35
C PHE A 46 -13.04 -9.73 7.23
N GLU A 47 -13.24 -11.02 7.46
CA GLU A 47 -12.25 -11.86 8.16
C GLU A 47 -11.20 -12.45 7.22
N LEU A 48 -11.59 -12.72 5.97
CA LEU A 48 -10.77 -13.35 4.93
C LEU A 48 -10.76 -12.51 3.65
N ILE A 49 -9.61 -12.42 2.99
CA ILE A 49 -9.44 -11.67 1.74
C ILE A 49 -8.40 -12.31 0.82
N SER A 50 -8.42 -12.00 -0.47
CA SER A 50 -7.26 -12.29 -1.34
C SER A 50 -6.08 -11.42 -0.95
N GLU A 51 -4.86 -11.96 -0.94
CA GLU A 51 -3.65 -11.18 -0.66
C GLU A 51 -3.43 -10.07 -1.70
N ASP A 52 -3.75 -10.35 -2.95
CA ASP A 52 -3.83 -9.38 -4.03
C ASP A 52 -5.28 -9.19 -4.46
N ALA A 53 -5.82 -8.00 -4.20
CA ALA A 53 -7.19 -7.63 -4.53
C ALA A 53 -7.43 -7.43 -6.04
N PHE A 54 -6.38 -7.37 -6.86
CA PHE A 54 -6.51 -7.25 -8.32
C PHE A 54 -6.61 -8.60 -9.03
N LEU A 55 -6.24 -9.69 -8.34
CA LEU A 55 -6.31 -11.04 -8.88
C LEU A 55 -7.60 -11.73 -8.45
N LEU A 56 -8.14 -12.55 -9.35
CA LEU A 56 -9.21 -13.47 -8.97
C LEU A 56 -8.66 -14.48 -7.96
N PRO A 57 -9.37 -14.74 -6.84
CA PRO A 57 -8.92 -15.72 -5.87
C PRO A 57 -8.84 -17.11 -6.52
N HIS A 58 -7.62 -17.64 -6.66
CA HIS A 58 -7.38 -19.01 -7.11
C HIS A 58 -6.85 -19.85 -5.94
N GLY A 59 -7.71 -20.14 -4.97
CA GLY A 59 -7.35 -20.91 -3.78
C GLY A 59 -7.94 -20.36 -2.49
N SER A 60 -7.22 -20.55 -1.38
CA SER A 60 -7.63 -20.11 -0.06
C SER A 60 -7.49 -18.60 0.10
N MET A 61 -8.49 -17.99 0.73
CA MET A 61 -8.40 -16.60 1.20
C MET A 61 -7.52 -16.52 2.45
N THR A 62 -6.88 -15.37 2.64
CA THR A 62 -5.97 -15.08 3.74
C THR A 62 -6.70 -14.26 4.81
N PRO A 63 -6.61 -14.65 6.10
CA PRO A 63 -7.05 -13.83 7.22
C PRO A 63 -6.53 -12.39 7.18
N CYS A 64 -7.41 -11.42 7.42
CA CYS A 64 -7.05 -10.00 7.46
C CYS A 64 -5.93 -9.69 8.48
N SER A 65 -5.81 -10.50 9.54
CA SER A 65 -4.73 -10.41 10.54
C SER A 65 -3.34 -10.73 9.99
N MET A 66 -3.24 -11.46 8.88
CA MET A 66 -1.98 -11.80 8.21
C MET A 66 -1.60 -10.81 7.10
N ILE A 67 -2.50 -9.90 6.71
CA ILE A 67 -2.18 -8.85 5.73
C ILE A 67 -1.34 -7.75 6.42
N PRO A 68 -0.15 -7.38 5.89
CA PRO A 68 0.73 -6.40 6.53
C PRO A 68 0.04 -5.07 6.83
N GLN A 69 0.28 -4.54 8.04
CA GLN A 69 -0.23 -3.25 8.47
C GLN A 69 0.85 -2.17 8.35
N ILE A 70 0.44 -0.97 7.93
CA ILE A 70 1.28 0.23 8.01
C ILE A 70 1.53 0.61 9.47
N ASP A 71 2.80 0.84 9.85
CA ASP A 71 3.14 1.37 11.17
C ASP A 71 3.12 2.91 11.15
N LEU A 72 2.00 3.49 11.60
CA LEU A 72 1.84 4.95 11.66
C LEU A 72 2.69 5.62 12.75
N SER A 73 3.37 4.87 13.63
CA SER A 73 4.30 5.47 14.60
C SER A 73 5.46 6.22 13.95
N LYS A 74 5.75 5.96 12.66
CA LYS A 74 6.77 6.69 11.89
C LYS A 74 6.39 8.13 11.53
N TRP A 75 5.15 8.55 11.82
CA TRP A 75 4.67 9.93 11.68
C TRP A 75 4.56 10.67 13.01
N LYS A 76 4.97 10.03 14.11
CA LYS A 76 5.01 10.69 15.40
C LYS A 76 6.12 11.76 15.42
N GLU A 77 5.77 12.96 15.87
CA GLU A 77 6.71 14.05 16.19
C GLU A 77 7.45 13.82 17.52
#